data_AF-A0ABD4WZK9-F1
#
_entry.id   AF-A0ABD4WZK9-F1
#
_cell.length_a   1.000
_cell.length_b   1.000
_cell.length_c   1.000
_cell.angle_alpha   90.00
_cell.angle_beta   90.00
_cell.angle_gamma   90.00
#
_symmetry.space_group_name_H-M   'P 1'
#
loop_
_entity.id
_entity.type
_entity.pdbx_description
1 polymer ?
#
loop_
_entity_poly.entity_id
_entity_poly.type
_entity_poly.pdbx_seq_one_letter_code
_entity_poly.pdbx_strand_id
1 'polypeptide(L)' 'MPIRYVCPQCQGAGKKFGFIKCKVCNGEGNIIMSSNEPDPTKNKKLKSSSKQDKAM' A
#
# COMPACT_ATOMS: atom_id res chain seq x y z
N MET A 1 -7.43 -11.09 16.37
CA MET A 1 -6.64 -11.27 15.12
C MET A 1 -7.26 -10.38 14.06
N PRO A 2 -6.53 -9.43 13.47
CA PRO A 2 -7.11 -8.50 12.51
C PRO A 2 -7.40 -9.20 11.18
N ILE A 3 -8.58 -8.96 10.62
CA ILE A 3 -8.98 -9.58 9.35
C ILE A 3 -8.35 -8.78 8.21
N ARG A 4 -7.63 -9.49 7.34
CA ARG A 4 -6.97 -8.92 6.15
C ARG A 4 -7.78 -9.30 4.92
N TYR A 5 -8.24 -8.29 4.18
CA TYR A 5 -8.94 -8.47 2.92
C TYR A 5 -8.07 -8.01 1.75
N VAL A 6 -8.14 -8.71 0.62
CA VAL A 6 -7.47 -8.27 -0.62
C VAL A 6 -8.01 -6.91 -1.03
N CYS A 7 -7.13 -5.97 -1.33
CA CYS A 7 -7.53 -4.63 -1.76
C CYS A 7 -8.20 -4.72 -3.15
N PRO A 8 -9.49 -4.38 -3.28
CA PRO A 8 -10.21 -4.51 -4.55
C PRO A 8 -9.72 -3.51 -5.60
N GLN A 9 -9.15 -2.37 -5.17
CA GLN A 9 -8.71 -1.32 -6.09
C GLN A 9 -7.48 -1.76 -6.91
N CYS A 10 -6.53 -2.45 -6.28
CA CYS A 10 -5.32 -2.94 -6.94
C CYS A 10 -5.28 -4.47 -7.06
N GLN A 11 -6.36 -5.15 -6.67
CA GLN A 11 -6.49 -6.61 -6.71
C GLN A 11 -5.28 -7.32 -6.06
N GLY A 12 -4.81 -6.81 -4.92
CA GLY A 12 -3.64 -7.38 -4.23
C GLY A 12 -2.28 -6.87 -4.72
N ALA A 13 -2.19 -6.18 -5.86
CA ALA A 13 -0.91 -5.74 -6.42
C ALA A 13 -0.21 -4.62 -5.62
N GLY A 14 -0.94 -3.94 -4.72
CA GLY A 14 -0.43 -2.76 -4.00
C GLY A 14 -0.23 -1.52 -4.88
N LYS A 15 -0.34 -1.64 -6.20
CA LYS A 15 -0.04 -0.60 -7.18
C LYS A 15 -1.15 -0.51 -8.23
N LYS A 16 -1.35 0.68 -8.79
CA LYS A 16 -2.19 0.99 -9.95
C LYS A 16 -1.25 1.39 -11.09
N PHE A 17 -1.51 0.91 -12.31
CA PHE A 17 -0.74 1.28 -13.51
C PHE A 17 0.79 1.08 -13.36
N GLY A 18 1.23 0.01 -12.67
CA GLY A 18 2.64 -0.38 -12.53
C GLY A 18 3.48 0.46 -11.57
N PHE A 19 3.27 1.78 -11.52
CA PHE A 19 4.16 2.72 -10.83
C PHE A 19 3.47 3.53 -9.72
N ILE A 20 2.14 3.65 -9.77
CA ILE A 20 1.38 4.47 -8.83
C ILE A 20 0.98 3.61 -7.63
N LYS A 21 1.32 4.01 -6.42
CA LYS A 21 0.89 3.26 -5.23
C LYS A 21 -0.63 3.33 -5.08
N CYS A 22 -1.24 2.19 -4.77
CA CYS A 22 -2.68 2.13 -4.57
C CYS A 22 -3.06 2.95 -3.34
N LYS A 23 -3.85 4.02 -3.51
CA LYS A 23 -4.22 4.94 -2.42
C LYS A 23 -5.08 4.30 -1.33
N VAL A 24 -5.78 3.21 -1.66
CA VAL A 24 -6.68 2.52 -0.72
C VAL A 24 -5.87 1.72 0.30
N CYS A 25 -5.02 0.80 -0.16
CA CYS A 25 -4.14 -0.02 0.68
C CYS A 25 -2.74 0.58 0.87
N ASN A 26 -2.45 1.77 0.35
CA ASN A 26 -1.15 2.47 0.44
C ASN A 26 0.08 1.68 0.01
N GLY A 27 -0.07 0.74 -0.93
CA GLY A 27 1.04 -0.13 -1.35
C GLY A 27 1.02 -1.53 -0.74
N GLU A 28 0.17 -1.80 0.25
CA GLU A 28 0.21 -3.06 0.99
C GLU A 28 -0.46 -4.25 0.27
N GLY A 29 -1.34 -3.97 -0.69
CA GLY A 29 -2.11 -5.00 -1.41
C GLY A 29 -3.30 -5.55 -0.61
N ASN A 30 -3.31 -5.39 0.71
CA ASN A 30 -4.39 -5.83 1.59
C ASN A 30 -4.90 -4.67 2.45
N ILE A 31 -6.15 -4.75 2.87
CA ILE A 31 -6.83 -3.80 3.76
C ILE A 31 -7.08 -4.53 5.07
N ILE A 32 -6.66 -3.92 6.17
CA ILE A 32 -6.88 -4.45 7.51
C ILE A 32 -8.14 -3.79 8.07
N MET A 33 -9.19 -4.58 8.29
CA MET A 33 -10.40 -4.10 8.97
C MET A 33 -10.30 -4.51 10.44
N SER A 34 -9.80 -3.59 11.26
CA SER A 34 -9.99 -3.64 12.70
C SER A 34 -11.19 -2.77 13.00
N SER A 35 -12.31 -3.38 13.38
CA SER A 35 -13.50 -2.65 13.82
C SER A 35 -13.10 -1.65 14.93
N ASN A 36 -13.17 -0.35 14.63
CA ASN A 36 -13.08 0.81 15.53
C ASN A 36 -11.77 1.63 15.72
N GLU A 37 -10.80 1.69 14.79
CA GLU A 37 -9.81 2.81 14.83
C GLU A 37 -9.66 3.54 13.49
N PRO A 38 -9.82 4.89 13.46
CA PRO A 38 -9.33 5.69 12.36
C PRO A 38 -7.80 5.73 12.47
N ASP A 39 -7.10 4.70 11.96
CA ASP A 39 -5.64 4.58 12.05
C ASP A 39 -4.95 5.90 11.59
N PRO A 40 -4.39 6.71 12.51
CA PRO A 40 -3.74 7.98 12.17
C PRO A 40 -2.32 7.75 11.63
N THR A 41 -1.88 6.49 11.48
CA THR A 41 -0.49 6.11 11.16
C THR A 41 -0.19 6.06 9.67
N LYS A 42 -1.15 6.34 8.78
CA LYS A 42 -0.87 6.61 7.35
C LYS A 42 -0.09 7.91 7.08
N ASN A 43 0.49 8.53 8.10
CA ASN A 43 1.50 9.58 7.93
C ASN A 43 2.95 9.07 8.05
N LYS A 44 3.20 7.76 7.94
CA LYS A 44 4.57 7.22 7.90
C LYS A 44 5.11 7.20 6.47
N LYS A 45 5.60 8.37 6.06
CA LYS A 45 6.81 8.58 5.25
C LYS A 45 7.11 7.46 4.27
N LEU A 46 6.60 7.62 3.05
CA LEU A 46 7.03 6.88 1.87
C LEU A 46 8.47 7.27 1.48
N LYS A 47 9.45 6.98 2.33
CA LYS A 47 10.84 6.81 1.92
C LYS A 47 11.10 5.31 1.81
N SER A 48 10.85 4.78 0.62
CA SER A 48 11.39 3.48 0.22
C SER A 48 11.76 3.60 -1.24
N SER A 49 13.02 4.02 -1.41
CA SER A 49 13.93 3.70 -2.50
C SER A 49 13.56 4.16 -3.91
N SER A 50 13.98 5.40 -4.18
CA SER A 50 14.90 5.75 -5.26
C SER A 50 15.14 4.68 -6.32
N LYS A 51 14.54 4.93 -7.47
CA LYS A 51 15.04 4.69 -8.82
C LYS A 51 16.55 4.96 -8.93
N GLN A 52 17.36 3.96 -9.30
CA GLN A 52 18.59 4.12 -10.09
C GLN A 52 18.86 2.83 -10.90
N ASP A 53 18.33 2.79 -12.13
CA ASP A 53 18.92 2.04 -13.24
C ASP A 53 20.28 2.69 -13.54
N LYS A 54 21.39 1.99 -13.25
CA LYS A 54 22.67 2.22 -13.91
C LYS A 54 23.56 0.98 -13.78
N ALA A 55 23.68 0.22 -14.85
CA ALA A 55 24.90 -0.52 -15.15
C ALA A 55 25.16 -0.32 -16.64
N MET A 56 26.32 0.27 -16.93
CA MET A 56 26.86 0.64 -18.22
C MET A 56 28.19 -0.09 -18.33
#